data_AF-A0A5C1WBT9-F1
#
_entry.id   AF-A0A5C1WBT9-F1
#
_cell.length_a   1.000
_cell.length_b   1.000
_cell.length_c   1.000
_cell.angle_alpha   90.00
_cell.angle_beta   90.00
_cell.angle_gamma   90.00
#
_symmetry.space_group_name_H-M   'P 1'
#
loop_
_entity.id
_entity.type
_entity.pdbx_description
1 polymer ?
#
loop_
_entity_poly.entity_id
_entity_poly.type
_entity_poly.pdbx_seq_one_letter_code
_entity_poly.pdbx_strand_id
1 'polypeptide(L)'
;MRLLICAAVFAALTFSVQPSTALAASCSERITFVQHVIDGDVKTGFVDKKVHDVMSRDLAEAGQACKAGDVAKAQSLISSTQRRHGYPVR
;
A
#
# COMPACT_ATOMS: atom_id res chain seq x y z
N MET A 1 6.95 25.06 58.83
CA MET A 1 7.36 23.64 58.83
C MET A 1 6.82 22.99 57.57
N ARG A 2 7.71 22.33 56.82
CA ARG A 2 7.49 21.75 55.49
C ARG A 2 6.36 20.72 55.49
N LEU A 3 5.42 20.82 54.54
CA LEU A 3 4.74 19.65 53.99
C LEU A 3 5.15 19.49 52.53
N LEU A 4 5.83 18.37 52.27
CA LEU A 4 6.11 17.81 50.95
C LEU A 4 4.83 17.12 50.46
N ILE A 5 4.34 17.44 49.26
CA ILE A 5 3.38 16.61 48.53
C ILE A 5 3.96 16.35 47.14
N CYS A 6 4.18 15.05 46.88
CA CYS A 6 4.62 14.47 45.63
C CYS A 6 3.75 14.91 44.45
N ALA A 7 4.35 15.58 43.46
CA ALA A 7 3.74 15.73 42.15
C ALA A 7 4.09 14.49 41.31
N ALA A 8 3.27 13.45 41.40
CA ALA A 8 3.23 12.42 40.36
C ALA A 8 2.57 13.06 39.12
N VAL A 9 3.39 13.55 38.19
CA VAL A 9 2.91 14.01 36.89
C VAL A 9 2.50 12.77 36.11
N PHE A 10 1.19 12.52 36.07
CA PHE A 10 0.58 11.58 35.13
C PHE A 10 0.91 12.06 33.71
N ALA A 11 1.78 11.32 33.02
CA ALA A 11 2.00 11.48 31.59
C ALA A 11 0.68 11.15 30.87
N ALA A 12 0.01 12.19 30.36
CA ALA A 12 -1.17 12.04 29.52
C ALA A 12 -0.77 11.38 28.20
N LEU A 13 -0.96 10.06 28.10
CA LEU A 13 -0.96 9.34 26.84
C LEU A 13 -2.24 9.74 26.09
N THR A 14 -2.15 10.78 25.27
CA THR A 14 -3.17 11.14 24.30
C THR A 14 -3.12 10.16 23.13
N PHE A 15 -3.81 9.03 23.26
CA PHE A 15 -4.02 8.13 22.12
C PHE A 15 -5.02 8.78 21.16
N SER A 16 -4.51 9.37 20.08
CA SER A 16 -5.36 9.88 19.00
C SER A 16 -5.91 8.69 18.21
N VAL A 17 -7.20 8.42 18.35
CA VAL A 17 -7.91 7.49 17.46
C VAL A 17 -7.93 8.12 16.06
N GLN A 18 -7.06 7.64 15.18
CA GLN A 18 -7.16 7.99 13.77
C GLN A 18 -8.39 7.30 13.18
N PRO A 19 -9.16 7.99 12.32
CA PRO A 19 -10.18 7.34 11.54
C PRO A 19 -9.50 6.30 10.65
N SER A 20 -9.80 5.03 10.88
CA SER A 20 -9.37 3.97 9.97
C SER A 20 -10.05 4.18 8.63
N THR A 21 -9.34 4.83 7.70
CA THR A 21 -9.69 4.83 6.28
C THR A 21 -9.44 3.44 5.71
N ALA A 22 -10.17 2.44 6.19
CA ALA A 22 -10.20 1.11 5.60
C ALA A 22 -10.80 1.11 4.17
N LEU A 23 -10.95 2.27 3.52
CA LEU A 23 -11.69 2.45 2.26
C LEU A 23 -10.91 3.11 1.12
N ALA A 24 -9.63 3.45 1.28
CA ALA A 24 -8.78 3.81 0.14
C ALA A 24 -7.31 3.51 0.43
N ALA A 25 -6.79 2.40 -0.09
CA ALA A 25 -5.36 2.13 -0.08
C ALA A 25 -4.61 3.18 -0.92
N SER A 26 -3.48 3.66 -0.41
CA SER A 26 -2.58 4.54 -1.17
C SER A 26 -2.11 3.87 -2.46
N CYS A 27 -1.68 4.66 -3.46
CA CYS A 27 -1.12 4.07 -4.68
C CYS A 27 0.09 3.17 -4.40
N SER A 28 0.92 3.52 -3.41
CA SER A 28 2.06 2.68 -2.98
C SER A 28 1.61 1.36 -2.38
N GLU A 29 0.61 1.37 -1.48
CA GLU A 29 0.10 0.13 -0.86
C GLU A 29 -0.54 -0.78 -1.91
N ARG A 30 -1.28 -0.22 -2.88
CA ARG A 30 -1.86 -1.00 -3.97
C ARG A 30 -0.79 -1.62 -4.86
N ILE A 31 0.29 -0.90 -5.18
CA ILE A 31 1.42 -1.46 -5.94
C ILE A 31 2.05 -2.62 -5.18
N THR A 32 2.38 -2.43 -3.89
CA THR A 32 2.96 -3.47 -3.06
C THR A 32 2.05 -4.70 -2.97
N PHE A 33 0.75 -4.48 -2.79
CA PHE A 33 -0.23 -5.57 -2.76
C PHE A 33 -0.23 -6.36 -4.07
N VAL A 34 -0.36 -5.70 -5.22
CA VAL A 34 -0.40 -6.40 -6.51
C VAL A 34 0.93 -7.11 -6.79
N GLN A 35 2.06 -6.49 -6.48
CA GLN A 35 3.37 -7.11 -6.62
C GLN A 35 3.45 -8.40 -5.79
N HIS A 36 3.03 -8.36 -4.52
CA HIS A 36 3.03 -9.54 -3.65
C HIS A 36 2.16 -10.67 -4.20
N VAL A 37 1.00 -10.37 -4.79
CA VAL A 37 0.13 -11.37 -5.41
C VAL A 37 0.83 -12.02 -6.61
N ILE A 38 1.33 -11.23 -7.56
CA ILE A 38 1.96 -11.79 -8.77
C ILE A 38 3.27 -12.53 -8.46
N ASP A 39 4.00 -12.11 -7.41
CA ASP A 39 5.18 -12.80 -6.90
C ASP A 39 4.81 -14.19 -6.36
N GLY A 40 3.66 -14.32 -5.70
CA GLY A 40 3.12 -15.60 -5.24
C GLY A 40 2.72 -16.50 -6.41
N ASP A 41 2.05 -15.93 -7.40
CA ASP A 41 1.53 -16.68 -8.55
C ASP A 41 2.66 -17.22 -9.44
N VAL A 42 3.74 -16.47 -9.64
CA VAL A 42 4.92 -16.97 -10.37
C VAL A 42 5.67 -18.06 -9.58
N LYS A 43 5.75 -17.94 -8.25
CA LYS A 43 6.41 -18.95 -7.40
C LYS A 43 5.67 -20.27 -7.36
N THR A 44 4.33 -20.22 -7.42
CA THR A 44 3.45 -21.40 -7.36
C THR A 44 3.15 -21.99 -8.74
N GLY A 45 3.54 -21.30 -9.81
CA GLY A 45 3.33 -21.74 -11.19
C GLY A 45 1.95 -21.41 -11.76
N PHE A 46 1.15 -20.56 -11.11
CA PHE A 46 -0.11 -20.05 -11.67
C PHE A 46 0.11 -19.03 -12.80
N VAL A 47 1.28 -18.40 -12.83
CA VAL A 47 1.65 -17.40 -13.83
C VAL A 47 3.03 -17.67 -14.39
N ASP A 48 3.15 -17.58 -15.71
CA ASP A 48 4.43 -17.63 -16.41
C ASP A 48 5.35 -16.49 -15.99
N LYS A 49 6.66 -16.78 -15.85
CA LYS A 49 7.67 -15.76 -15.53
C LYS A 49 7.61 -14.54 -16.45
N LYS A 50 7.37 -14.75 -17.75
CA LYS A 50 7.25 -13.66 -18.73
C LYS A 50 6.09 -12.73 -18.43
N VAL A 51 4.95 -13.26 -17.98
CA VAL A 51 3.77 -12.46 -17.61
C VAL A 51 4.04 -11.69 -16.33
N HIS A 52 4.61 -12.35 -15.32
CA HIS A 52 5.08 -11.70 -14.09
C HIS A 52 6.02 -10.51 -14.38
N ASP A 53 7.02 -10.71 -15.25
CA ASP A 53 8.00 -9.68 -15.59
C ASP A 53 7.35 -8.48 -16.32
N VAL A 54 6.34 -8.74 -17.17
CA VAL A 54 5.55 -7.68 -17.82
C VAL A 54 4.76 -6.88 -16.78
N MET A 55 4.01 -7.57 -15.93
CA MET A 55 3.22 -6.92 -14.88
C MET A 55 4.08 -6.09 -13.92
N SER A 56 5.25 -6.62 -13.54
CA SER A 56 6.19 -5.91 -12.64
C SER A 56 6.71 -4.61 -13.27
N ARG A 57 6.95 -4.58 -14.60
CA ARG A 57 7.32 -3.34 -15.29
C ARG A 57 6.17 -2.34 -15.34
N ASP A 58 4.96 -2.79 -15.60
CA ASP A 58 3.79 -1.91 -15.61
C ASP A 58 3.53 -1.31 -14.22
N LEU A 59 3.73 -2.09 -13.15
CA LEU A 59 3.66 -1.60 -11.77
C LEU A 59 4.79 -0.63 -11.42
N ALA A 60 5.99 -0.81 -11.98
CA ALA A 60 7.08 0.14 -11.82
C ALA A 60 6.73 1.51 -12.45
N GLU A 61 6.07 1.53 -13.62
CA GLU A 61 5.56 2.77 -14.22
C GLU A 61 4.52 3.44 -13.33
N ALA A 62 3.56 2.68 -12.79
CA ALA A 62 2.61 3.18 -11.82
C ALA A 62 3.29 3.75 -10.57
N GLY A 63 4.39 3.11 -10.12
CA GLY A 63 5.22 3.58 -9.02
C GLY A 63 5.89 4.92 -9.30
N GLN A 64 6.33 5.17 -10.54
CA GLN A 64 6.88 6.48 -10.91
C GLN A 64 5.80 7.58 -10.89
N ALA A 65 4.60 7.30 -11.42
CA ALA A 65 3.48 8.23 -11.34
C ALA A 65 3.09 8.53 -9.89
N CYS A 66 3.03 7.49 -9.04
CA CYS A 66 2.72 7.61 -7.61
C CYS A 66 3.76 8.49 -6.88
N LYS A 67 5.06 8.29 -7.12
CA LYS A 67 6.15 9.11 -6.55
C LYS A 67 6.13 10.56 -7.03
N ALA A 68 5.65 10.80 -8.25
CA ALA A 68 5.48 12.13 -8.80
C ALA A 68 4.23 12.86 -8.26
N GLY A 69 3.42 12.22 -7.41
CA GLY A 69 2.17 12.78 -6.88
C GLY A 69 0.97 12.62 -7.82
N ASP A 70 1.14 12.00 -8.99
CA ASP A 70 0.05 11.71 -9.92
C ASP A 70 -0.67 10.40 -9.52
N VAL A 71 -1.39 10.49 -8.41
CA VAL A 71 -2.09 9.35 -7.80
C VAL A 71 -3.15 8.79 -8.76
N ALA A 72 -3.90 9.64 -9.46
CA ALA A 72 -4.97 9.21 -10.37
C ALA A 72 -4.41 8.38 -11.53
N LYS A 73 -3.30 8.82 -12.15
CA LYS A 73 -2.63 8.04 -13.20
C LYS A 73 -2.09 6.72 -12.65
N ALA A 74 -1.45 6.73 -11.48
CA ALA A 74 -0.95 5.51 -10.85
C ALA A 74 -2.08 4.48 -10.63
N GLN A 75 -3.22 4.91 -10.10
CA GLN A 75 -4.39 4.04 -9.88
C GLN A 75 -4.93 3.46 -11.19
N SER A 76 -4.99 4.28 -12.25
CA SER A 76 -5.41 3.84 -13.59
C SER A 76 -4.46 2.79 -14.16
N LEU A 77 -3.15 3.02 -14.06
CA LEU A 77 -2.12 2.09 -14.53
C LEU A 77 -2.23 0.75 -13.80
N ILE A 78 -2.29 0.73 -12.47
CA ILE A 78 -2.43 -0.51 -11.67
C ILE A 78 -3.68 -1.29 -12.11
N SER A 79 -4.82 -0.60 -12.21
CA SER A 79 -6.09 -1.23 -12.57
C SER A 79 -6.07 -1.76 -14.01
N SER A 80 -5.41 -1.05 -14.92
CA SER A 80 -5.22 -1.49 -16.31
C SER A 80 -4.36 -2.75 -16.38
N THR A 81 -3.25 -2.79 -15.64
CA THR A 81 -2.39 -3.98 -15.54
C THR A 81 -3.18 -5.18 -15.04
N GLN A 82 -3.94 -5.03 -13.95
CA GLN A 82 -4.76 -6.11 -13.39
C GLN A 82 -5.78 -6.63 -14.43
N ARG A 83 -6.53 -5.73 -15.08
CA ARG A 83 -7.51 -6.11 -16.11
C ARG A 83 -6.90 -6.87 -17.28
N ARG A 84 -5.74 -6.42 -17.80
CA ARG A 84 -5.05 -7.07 -18.92
C ARG A 84 -4.63 -8.50 -18.62
N HIS A 85 -4.41 -8.82 -17.35
CA HIS A 85 -3.90 -10.13 -16.91
C HIS A 85 -4.91 -10.94 -16.11
N GLY A 86 -6.19 -10.54 -16.09
CA GLY A 86 -7.26 -11.31 -15.44
C GLY A 86 -7.29 -11.22 -13.90
N TYR A 87 -6.59 -10.24 -13.32
CA TYR A 87 -6.64 -10.00 -11.88
C TYR A 87 -7.82 -9.10 -11.51
N PRO A 88 -8.48 -9.33 -10.36
CA PRO A 88 -9.56 -8.48 -9.89
C PRO A 88 -9.03 -7.09 -9.54
N VAL A 89 -9.74 -6.05 -10.01
CA VAL A 89 -9.48 -4.67 -9.63
C VAL A 89 -10.16 -4.40 -8.28
N ARG A 90 -9.42 -3.86 -7.31
CA ARG A 90 -9.93 -3.40 -6.02
C ARG A 90 -9.47 -1.97 -5.76
#